data_AF-A0AA48IAT5-F1
#
_entry.id   AF-A0AA48IAT5-F1
#
_cell.length_a   1.000
_cell.length_b   1.000
_cell.length_c   1.000
_cell.angle_alpha   90.00
_cell.angle_beta   90.00
_cell.angle_gamma   90.00
#
_symmetry.space_group_name_H-M   'P 1'
#
loop_
_entity.id
_entity.type
_entity.pdbx_description
1 polymer ?
#
loop_
_entity_poly.entity_id
_entity_poly.type
_entity_poly.pdbx_seq_one_letter_code
_entity_poly.pdbx_strand_id
1 'polypeptide(L)'
;MLDFDVKNIRFSKKIIGGYDSVAVDRFLDEVGSYLDEIKFENAGLKKKVCELIEKVRSYQEDEASIRKAILNSQKIADASLLDADIKAKHALREAGEKAIEIIDKTNLDISKKIDTAKLVFGYFNTFKSELIKKYEEQIDFLNKIYFEDIGVTEEKFLSLKKDGEKILEYVNENCFSERVDSCEINAGSDDIENFKRGKLN
;
A
#
# COMPACT_ATOMS: atom_id res chain seq x y z
N MET A 1 -75.27 -44.39 4.47
CA MET A 1 -76.67 -44.24 4.05
C MET A 1 -76.67 -43.18 2.96
N LEU A 2 -76.81 -43.63 1.72
CA LEU A 2 -76.86 -42.77 0.54
C LEU A 2 -78.13 -41.90 0.63
N ASP A 3 -78.13 -40.68 0.09
CA ASP A 3 -79.32 -39.81 0.04
C ASP A 3 -80.56 -40.54 -0.54
N PHE A 4 -80.31 -41.46 -1.48
CA PHE A 4 -81.28 -42.39 -2.03
C PHE A 4 -81.99 -43.26 -0.96
N ASP A 5 -81.33 -43.61 0.14
CA ASP A 5 -81.88 -44.50 1.16
C ASP A 5 -82.89 -43.79 2.05
N VAL A 6 -82.78 -42.47 2.27
CA VAL A 6 -83.73 -41.72 3.14
C VAL A 6 -85.00 -41.37 2.37
N LYS A 7 -84.86 -40.95 1.10
CA LYS A 7 -85.98 -40.59 0.22
C LYS A 7 -86.84 -41.77 -0.25
N ASN A 8 -86.33 -43.01 -0.11
CA ASN A 8 -87.06 -44.22 -0.53
C ASN A 8 -87.67 -45.04 0.61
N ILE A 9 -87.64 -44.58 1.85
CA ILE A 9 -88.28 -45.28 2.97
C ILE A 9 -89.79 -45.04 2.92
N ARG A 10 -90.57 -46.07 2.58
CA ARG A 10 -92.04 -46.03 2.61
C ARG A 10 -92.56 -46.59 3.92
N PHE A 11 -93.30 -45.78 4.68
CA PHE A 11 -93.98 -46.21 5.91
C PHE A 11 -95.38 -46.77 5.58
N SER A 12 -95.73 -47.93 6.15
CA SER A 12 -97.04 -48.57 5.96
C SER A 12 -98.13 -47.89 6.79
N LYS A 13 -99.25 -47.52 6.14
CA LYS A 13 -100.35 -46.74 6.75
C LYS A 13 -101.15 -47.59 7.75
N LYS A 14 -101.04 -47.29 9.06
CA LYS A 14 -101.96 -47.83 10.08
C LYS A 14 -103.26 -47.02 10.07
N ILE A 15 -104.40 -47.71 9.95
CA ILE A 15 -105.73 -47.11 9.74
C ILE A 15 -106.31 -46.44 11.01
N ILE A 16 -105.80 -46.76 12.20
CA ILE A 16 -106.24 -46.14 13.47
C ILE A 16 -104.99 -45.72 14.26
N GLY A 17 -104.85 -44.42 14.54
CA GLY A 17 -103.81 -43.85 15.41
C GLY A 17 -102.39 -43.72 14.81
N GLY A 18 -102.25 -43.68 13.47
CA GLY A 18 -100.95 -43.49 12.80
C GLY A 18 -100.59 -42.02 12.56
N TYR A 19 -99.30 -41.75 12.34
CA TYR A 19 -98.81 -40.44 11.88
C TYR A 19 -99.28 -40.13 10.45
N ASP A 20 -99.49 -38.84 10.15
CA ASP A 20 -99.85 -38.38 8.80
C ASP A 20 -98.69 -38.64 7.82
N SER A 21 -98.94 -39.48 6.81
CA SER A 21 -97.94 -39.88 5.83
C SER A 21 -97.37 -38.68 5.05
N VAL A 22 -98.18 -37.65 4.78
CA VAL A 22 -97.70 -36.49 4.01
C VAL A 22 -96.79 -35.60 4.85
N ALA A 23 -97.08 -35.43 6.14
CA ALA A 23 -96.24 -34.69 7.06
C ALA A 23 -94.90 -35.41 7.32
N VAL A 24 -94.92 -36.74 7.42
CA VAL A 24 -93.72 -37.57 7.55
C VAL A 24 -92.83 -37.47 6.30
N ASP A 25 -93.40 -37.56 5.10
CA ASP A 25 -92.65 -37.45 3.84
C ASP A 25 -91.95 -36.09 3.72
N ARG A 26 -92.66 -34.99 4.03
CA ARG A 26 -92.06 -33.63 4.03
C ARG A 26 -90.91 -33.49 5.03
N PHE A 27 -91.05 -34.06 6.22
CA PHE A 27 -90.00 -34.05 7.23
C PHE A 27 -88.77 -34.85 6.76
N LEU A 28 -88.96 -35.97 6.08
CA LEU A 28 -87.85 -36.77 5.53
C LEU A 28 -87.13 -36.05 4.39
N ASP A 29 -87.85 -35.32 3.55
CA ASP A 29 -87.25 -34.47 2.50
C ASP A 29 -86.42 -33.32 3.10
N GLU A 30 -86.92 -32.68 4.16
CA GLU A 30 -86.20 -31.63 4.89
C GLU A 30 -84.93 -32.19 5.57
N VAL A 31 -85.05 -33.31 6.28
CA VAL A 31 -83.92 -34.00 6.93
C VAL A 31 -82.90 -34.49 5.89
N GLY A 32 -83.36 -34.99 4.74
CA GLY A 32 -82.49 -35.39 3.63
C GLY A 32 -81.70 -34.19 3.08
N SER A 33 -82.37 -33.06 2.86
CA SER A 33 -81.74 -31.83 2.37
C SER A 33 -80.69 -31.29 3.35
N TYR A 34 -81.01 -31.23 4.65
CA TYR A 34 -80.09 -30.81 5.70
C TYR A 34 -78.90 -31.76 5.85
N LEU A 35 -79.12 -33.08 5.69
CA LEU A 35 -78.05 -34.07 5.71
C LEU A 35 -77.08 -33.88 4.54
N ASP A 36 -77.58 -33.54 3.35
CA ASP A 36 -76.75 -33.26 2.18
C ASP A 36 -75.94 -31.98 2.32
N GLU A 37 -76.54 -30.92 2.88
CA GLU A 37 -75.84 -29.68 3.22
C GLU A 37 -74.69 -29.93 4.20
N ILE A 38 -74.95 -30.65 5.31
CA ILE A 38 -73.91 -31.05 6.27
C ILE A 38 -72.81 -31.87 5.59
N LYS A 39 -73.15 -32.80 4.70
CA LYS A 39 -72.15 -33.62 4.00
C LYS A 39 -71.28 -32.76 3.09
N PHE A 40 -71.88 -31.81 2.37
CA PHE A 40 -71.16 -30.89 1.50
C PHE A 40 -70.23 -29.99 2.31
N GLU A 41 -70.71 -29.41 3.41
CA GLU A 41 -69.90 -28.62 4.33
C GLU A 41 -68.75 -29.44 4.94
N ASN A 42 -69.04 -30.67 5.37
CA ASN A 42 -68.02 -31.58 5.93
C ASN A 42 -66.94 -31.92 4.89
N ALA A 43 -67.33 -32.17 3.63
CA ALA A 43 -66.37 -32.36 2.54
C ALA A 43 -65.53 -31.09 2.29
N GLY A 44 -66.14 -29.91 2.31
CA GLY A 44 -65.46 -28.62 2.18
C GLY A 44 -64.48 -28.34 3.32
N LEU A 45 -64.87 -28.64 4.56
CA LEU A 45 -64.03 -28.52 5.74
C LEU A 45 -62.85 -29.50 5.69
N LYS A 46 -63.09 -30.76 5.32
CA LYS A 46 -62.00 -31.75 5.14
C LYS A 46 -61.00 -31.29 4.09
N LYS A 47 -61.46 -30.72 2.97
CA LYS A 47 -60.57 -30.15 1.95
C LYS A 47 -59.71 -29.02 2.51
N LYS A 48 -60.32 -28.06 3.23
CA LYS A 48 -59.59 -26.96 3.88
C LYS A 48 -58.56 -27.47 4.89
N VAL A 49 -58.89 -28.51 5.66
CA VAL A 49 -57.95 -29.15 6.58
C VAL A 49 -56.76 -29.74 5.83
N CYS A 50 -56.99 -30.46 4.72
CA CYS A 50 -55.90 -30.97 3.89
C CYS A 50 -55.01 -29.84 3.33
N GLU A 51 -55.61 -28.78 2.78
CA GLU A 51 -54.87 -27.61 2.26
C GLU A 51 -54.04 -26.93 3.35
N LEU A 52 -54.57 -26.81 4.57
CA LEU A 52 -53.83 -26.25 5.70
C LEU A 52 -52.68 -27.16 6.14
N ILE A 53 -52.89 -28.48 6.16
CA ILE A 53 -51.83 -29.46 6.47
C ILE A 53 -50.69 -29.36 5.45
N GLU A 54 -51.01 -29.28 4.16
CA GLU A 54 -50.01 -29.11 3.10
C GLU A 54 -49.22 -27.81 3.25
N LYS A 55 -49.90 -26.69 3.56
CA LYS A 55 -49.22 -25.41 3.82
C LYS A 55 -48.31 -25.46 5.04
N VAL A 56 -48.77 -26.06 6.14
CA VAL A 56 -47.95 -26.22 7.36
C VAL A 56 -46.69 -27.04 7.04
N ARG A 57 -46.84 -28.12 6.28
CA ARG A 57 -45.70 -28.93 5.85
C ARG A 57 -44.74 -28.13 4.97
N SER A 58 -45.24 -27.37 4.00
CA SER A 58 -44.41 -26.49 3.17
C SER A 58 -43.61 -25.50 4.03
N TYR A 59 -44.26 -24.86 5.01
CA TYR A 59 -43.56 -23.93 5.91
C TYR A 59 -42.50 -24.61 6.78
N GLN A 60 -42.72 -25.84 7.21
CA GLN A 60 -41.70 -26.61 7.94
C GLN A 60 -40.49 -26.95 7.06
N GLU A 61 -40.72 -27.30 5.78
CA GLU A 61 -39.66 -27.56 4.81
C GLU A 61 -38.86 -26.28 4.50
N ASP A 62 -39.56 -25.15 4.33
CA ASP A 62 -38.94 -23.83 4.12
C ASP A 62 -38.12 -23.39 5.35
N GLU A 63 -38.66 -23.55 6.56
CA GLU A 63 -37.95 -23.24 7.81
C GLU A 63 -36.66 -24.07 7.92
N ALA A 64 -36.72 -25.37 7.62
CA ALA A 64 -35.55 -26.23 7.63
C ALA A 64 -34.49 -25.78 6.61
N SER A 65 -34.93 -25.36 5.41
CA SER A 65 -34.06 -24.83 4.36
C SER A 65 -33.40 -23.51 4.80
N ILE A 66 -34.17 -22.57 5.34
CA ILE A 66 -33.67 -21.28 5.84
C ILE A 66 -32.67 -21.51 6.98
N ARG A 67 -33.00 -22.39 7.94
CA ARG A 67 -32.10 -22.71 9.05
C ARG A 67 -30.78 -23.29 8.54
N LYS A 68 -30.82 -24.16 7.54
CA LYS A 68 -29.61 -24.69 6.90
C LYS A 68 -28.82 -23.61 6.17
N ALA A 69 -29.49 -22.71 5.46
CA ALA A 69 -28.85 -21.58 4.78
C ALA A 69 -28.14 -20.68 5.79
N ILE A 70 -28.79 -20.32 6.91
CA ILE A 70 -28.19 -19.49 7.97
C ILE A 70 -26.95 -20.17 8.55
N LEU A 71 -27.02 -21.45 8.90
CA LEU A 71 -25.87 -22.18 9.43
C LEU A 71 -24.70 -22.24 8.44
N ASN A 72 -25.00 -22.41 7.16
CA ASN A 72 -23.96 -22.38 6.11
C ASN A 72 -23.37 -20.99 5.96
N SER A 73 -24.19 -19.93 5.94
CA SER A 73 -23.73 -18.55 5.89
C SER A 73 -22.85 -18.19 7.08
N GLN A 74 -23.20 -18.64 8.30
CA GLN A 74 -22.37 -18.47 9.49
C GLN A 74 -21.02 -19.17 9.33
N LYS A 75 -21.01 -20.44 8.90
CA LYS A 75 -19.76 -21.17 8.65
C LYS A 75 -18.88 -20.49 7.60
N ILE A 76 -19.48 -19.96 6.54
CA ILE A 76 -18.76 -19.23 5.50
C ILE A 76 -18.20 -17.91 6.06
N ALA A 77 -18.98 -17.19 6.87
CA ALA A 77 -18.52 -15.97 7.53
C ALA A 77 -17.33 -16.25 8.45
N ASP A 78 -17.43 -17.27 9.30
CA ASP A 78 -16.35 -17.67 10.22
C ASP A 78 -15.09 -18.10 9.46
N ALA A 79 -15.26 -18.92 8.41
CA ALA A 79 -14.15 -19.33 7.56
C ALA A 79 -13.50 -18.14 6.83
N SER A 80 -14.31 -17.19 6.35
CA SER A 80 -13.83 -15.97 5.70
C SER A 80 -13.07 -15.07 6.67
N LEU A 81 -13.51 -14.96 7.92
CA LEU A 81 -12.80 -14.19 8.96
C LEU A 81 -11.45 -14.84 9.30
N LEU A 82 -11.43 -16.16 9.45
CA LEU A 82 -10.19 -16.89 9.70
C LEU A 82 -9.21 -16.76 8.53
N ASP A 83 -9.67 -16.94 7.30
CA ASP A 83 -8.84 -16.79 6.10
C ASP A 83 -8.27 -15.36 5.97
N ALA A 84 -9.09 -14.34 6.25
CA ALA A 84 -8.64 -12.95 6.27
C ALA A 84 -7.57 -12.69 7.35
N ASP A 85 -7.73 -13.23 8.57
CA ASP A 85 -6.74 -13.11 9.65
C ASP A 85 -5.42 -13.81 9.30
N ILE A 86 -5.49 -15.01 8.73
CA ILE A 86 -4.30 -15.75 8.26
C ILE A 86 -3.57 -14.95 7.17
N LYS A 87 -4.30 -14.43 6.18
CA LYS A 87 -3.72 -13.61 5.11
C LYS A 87 -3.10 -12.32 5.64
N ALA A 88 -3.76 -11.65 6.59
CA ALA A 88 -3.24 -10.45 7.23
C ALA A 88 -1.94 -10.75 7.99
N LYS A 89 -1.91 -11.81 8.81
CA LYS A 89 -0.70 -12.25 9.53
C LYS A 89 0.41 -12.63 8.57
N HIS A 90 0.10 -13.34 7.49
CA HIS A 90 1.07 -13.68 6.47
C HIS A 90 1.68 -12.44 5.82
N ALA A 91 0.84 -11.49 5.41
CA ALA A 91 1.29 -10.24 4.80
C ALA A 91 2.15 -9.41 5.75
N LEU A 92 1.78 -9.33 7.03
CA LEU A 92 2.56 -8.64 8.06
C LEU A 92 3.91 -9.32 8.29
N ARG A 93 3.95 -10.66 8.35
CA ARG A 93 5.20 -11.41 8.48
C ARG A 93 6.10 -11.19 7.29
N GLU A 94 5.59 -11.32 6.07
CA GLU A 94 6.36 -11.13 4.84
C GLU A 94 6.90 -9.70 4.73
N ALA A 95 6.08 -8.69 5.06
CA ALA A 95 6.51 -7.30 5.10
C ALA A 95 7.59 -7.07 6.16
N GLY A 96 7.45 -7.69 7.35
CA GLY A 96 8.45 -7.64 8.41
C GLY A 96 9.78 -8.27 8.01
N GLU A 97 9.74 -9.47 7.41
CA GLU A 97 10.92 -10.16 6.91
C GLU A 97 11.66 -9.34 5.83
N LYS A 98 10.91 -8.79 4.86
CA LYS A 98 11.49 -7.91 3.82
C LYS A 98 12.09 -6.63 4.42
N ALA A 99 11.44 -6.03 5.40
CA ALA A 99 11.95 -4.83 6.06
C ALA A 99 13.28 -5.12 6.77
N ILE A 100 13.37 -6.23 7.51
CA ILE A 100 14.61 -6.66 8.16
C ILE A 100 15.70 -6.92 7.11
N GLU A 101 15.37 -7.64 6.04
CA GLU A 101 16.32 -7.93 4.96
C GLU A 101 16.88 -6.65 4.31
N ILE A 102 16.03 -5.65 4.07
CA ILE A 102 16.44 -4.35 3.52
C ILE A 102 17.35 -3.62 4.51
N ILE A 103 17.01 -3.60 5.80
CA ILE A 103 17.83 -2.98 6.84
C ILE A 103 19.20 -3.64 6.91
N ASP A 104 19.27 -4.98 6.93
CA ASP A 104 20.51 -5.74 7.01
C ASP A 104 21.40 -5.48 5.77
N LYS A 105 20.81 -5.52 4.57
CA LYS A 105 21.52 -5.17 3.33
C LYS A 105 22.05 -3.74 3.35
N THR A 106 21.22 -2.79 3.78
CA THR A 106 21.60 -1.38 3.86
C THR A 106 22.72 -1.15 4.86
N ASN A 107 22.65 -1.78 6.03
CA ASN A 107 23.70 -1.69 7.06
C ASN A 107 25.02 -2.28 6.56
N LEU A 108 24.96 -3.41 5.85
CA LEU A 108 26.14 -4.04 5.26
C LEU A 108 26.78 -3.15 4.18
N ASP A 109 25.97 -2.54 3.32
CA ASP A 109 26.45 -1.60 2.30
C ASP A 109 27.00 -0.31 2.92
N ILE A 110 26.38 0.21 3.98
CA ILE A 110 26.90 1.34 4.75
C ILE A 110 28.27 0.98 5.35
N SER A 111 28.42 -0.20 5.95
CA SER A 111 29.70 -0.65 6.51
C SER A 111 30.79 -0.67 5.44
N LYS A 112 30.51 -1.27 4.27
CA LYS A 112 31.46 -1.30 3.15
C LYS A 112 31.85 0.10 2.67
N LYS A 113 30.89 1.02 2.57
CA LYS A 113 31.15 2.42 2.19
C LYS A 113 31.98 3.15 3.23
N ILE A 114 31.74 2.91 4.50
CA ILE A 114 32.54 3.45 5.60
C ILE A 114 33.98 2.92 5.53
N ASP A 115 34.17 1.62 5.31
CA ASP A 115 35.49 1.00 5.27
C ASP A 115 36.31 1.49 4.07
N THR A 116 35.68 1.59 2.90
CA THR A 116 36.33 2.15 1.70
C THR A 116 36.69 3.63 1.88
N ALA A 117 35.80 4.44 2.47
CA ALA A 117 36.09 5.83 2.79
C ALA A 117 37.28 5.94 3.75
N LYS A 118 37.28 5.16 4.85
CA LYS A 118 38.39 5.12 5.82
C LYS A 118 39.72 4.79 5.14
N LEU A 119 39.72 3.81 4.25
CA LEU A 119 40.91 3.38 3.51
C LEU A 119 41.43 4.50 2.60
N VAL A 120 40.55 5.15 1.82
CA VAL A 120 40.93 6.29 0.96
C VAL A 120 41.44 7.47 1.77
N PHE A 121 40.76 7.83 2.87
CA PHE A 121 41.22 8.89 3.77
C PHE A 121 42.56 8.53 4.44
N GLY A 122 42.77 7.26 4.78
CA GLY A 122 44.06 6.76 5.28
C GLY A 122 45.18 7.00 4.28
N TYR A 123 45.00 6.59 3.02
CA TYR A 123 45.98 6.84 1.95
C TYR A 123 46.22 8.33 1.73
N PHE A 124 45.16 9.15 1.71
CA PHE A 124 45.28 10.60 1.57
C PHE A 124 46.10 11.23 2.71
N ASN A 125 45.86 10.82 3.96
CA ASN A 125 46.59 11.35 5.11
C ASN A 125 48.07 10.93 5.10
N THR A 126 48.38 9.69 4.71
CA THR A 126 49.76 9.24 4.51
C THR A 126 50.44 10.08 3.42
N PHE A 127 49.82 10.21 2.26
CA PHE A 127 50.36 11.00 1.14
C PHE A 127 50.59 12.47 1.53
N LYS A 128 49.61 13.09 2.20
CA LYS A 128 49.74 14.45 2.75
C LYS A 128 50.94 14.56 3.69
N SER A 129 51.12 13.59 4.58
CA SER A 129 52.23 13.60 5.55
C SER A 129 53.58 13.47 4.85
N GLU A 130 53.68 12.63 3.82
CA GLU A 130 54.89 12.49 2.99
C GLU A 130 55.23 13.77 2.23
N LEU A 131 54.22 14.43 1.63
CA LEU A 131 54.41 15.71 0.94
C LEU A 131 54.87 16.81 1.91
N ILE A 132 54.20 16.94 3.05
CA ILE A 132 54.58 17.91 4.08
C ILE A 132 56.04 17.69 4.49
N LYS A 133 56.42 16.44 4.79
CA LYS A 133 57.79 16.10 5.14
C LYS A 133 58.79 16.51 4.04
N LYS A 134 58.45 16.30 2.76
CA LYS A 134 59.31 16.72 1.64
C LYS A 134 59.46 18.23 1.54
N TYR A 135 58.39 19.00 1.75
CA TYR A 135 58.47 20.45 1.76
C TYR A 135 59.23 20.98 2.98
N GLU A 136 59.06 20.38 4.15
CA GLU A 136 59.85 20.69 5.36
C GLU A 136 61.34 20.44 5.11
N GLU A 137 61.70 19.29 4.51
CA GLU A 137 63.09 18.98 4.10
C GLU A 137 63.66 20.04 3.14
N GLN A 138 62.87 20.51 2.16
CA GLN A 138 63.28 21.56 1.22
C GLN A 138 63.44 22.94 1.87
N ILE A 139 62.52 23.30 2.77
CA ILE A 139 62.60 24.57 3.53
C ILE A 139 63.83 24.56 4.43
N ASP A 140 64.09 23.45 5.12
CA ASP A 140 65.29 23.28 5.94
C ASP A 140 66.57 23.36 5.11
N PHE A 141 66.57 22.81 3.90
CA PHE A 141 67.70 22.95 2.97
C PHE A 141 67.93 24.41 2.57
N LEU A 142 66.87 25.12 2.15
CA LEU A 142 66.97 26.54 1.79
C LEU A 142 67.44 27.40 2.97
N ASN A 143 66.96 27.12 4.18
CA ASN A 143 67.40 27.82 5.39
C ASN A 143 68.86 27.53 5.76
N LYS A 144 69.42 26.38 5.36
CA LYS A 144 70.82 26.02 5.55
C LYS A 144 71.76 26.58 4.48
N ILE A 145 71.23 27.09 3.37
CA ILE A 145 72.01 27.91 2.44
C ILE A 145 72.24 29.24 3.15
N TYR A 146 73.30 29.32 3.95
CA TYR A 146 73.77 30.59 4.46
C TYR A 146 74.39 31.39 3.31
N PHE A 147 74.22 32.71 3.34
CA PHE A 147 74.76 33.66 2.35
C PHE A 147 76.26 33.44 2.03
N GLU A 148 77.00 32.82 2.93
CA GLU A 148 78.43 32.56 2.82
C GLU A 148 78.78 31.50 1.75
N ASP A 149 77.92 30.50 1.48
CA ASP A 149 78.20 29.44 0.49
C ASP A 149 78.03 29.90 -0.97
N ILE A 150 77.42 31.07 -1.20
CA ILE A 150 77.26 31.69 -2.53
C ILE A 150 78.38 32.75 -2.78
N GLY A 151 79.28 32.96 -1.82
CA GLY A 151 80.34 33.98 -1.92
C GLY A 151 79.81 35.42 -1.95
N VAL A 152 78.59 35.65 -1.45
CA VAL A 152 77.97 36.96 -1.35
C VAL A 152 77.94 37.35 0.13
N THR A 153 78.88 38.20 0.54
CA THR A 153 78.87 38.81 1.87
C THR A 153 77.63 39.68 2.05
N GLU A 154 77.17 39.86 3.29
CA GLU A 154 76.01 40.70 3.62
C GLU A 154 76.16 42.12 3.05
N GLU A 155 77.38 42.67 3.05
CA GLU A 155 77.72 43.95 2.41
C GLU A 155 77.48 43.95 0.88
N LYS A 156 77.84 42.85 0.20
CA LYS A 156 77.66 42.70 -1.25
C LYS A 156 76.19 42.50 -1.63
N PHE A 157 75.41 41.88 -0.74
CA PHE A 157 73.96 41.79 -0.91
C PHE A 157 73.28 43.15 -0.73
N LEU A 158 73.67 43.91 0.30
CA LEU A 158 73.16 45.27 0.53
C LEU A 158 73.54 46.24 -0.59
N SER A 159 74.73 46.12 -1.19
CA SER A 159 75.10 46.92 -2.37
C SER A 159 74.26 46.54 -3.58
N LEU A 160 74.12 45.24 -3.87
CA LEU A 160 73.30 44.75 -4.99
C LEU A 160 71.82 45.11 -4.83
N LYS A 161 71.30 45.10 -3.60
CA LYS A 161 69.93 45.55 -3.30
C LYS A 161 69.76 47.04 -3.58
N LYS A 162 70.72 47.88 -3.13
CA LYS A 162 70.72 49.33 -3.43
C LYS A 162 70.87 49.60 -4.93
N ASP A 163 71.69 48.82 -5.62
CA ASP A 163 71.89 48.95 -7.06
C ASP A 163 70.63 48.51 -7.82
N GLY A 164 69.98 47.42 -7.39
CA GLY A 164 68.69 46.97 -7.91
C GLY A 164 67.57 47.98 -7.68
N GLU A 165 67.50 48.59 -6.49
CA GLU A 165 66.55 49.66 -6.16
C GLU A 165 66.78 50.90 -7.03
N LYS A 166 68.04 51.32 -7.25
CA LYS A 166 68.40 52.41 -8.17
C LYS A 166 68.10 52.09 -9.63
N ILE A 167 68.30 50.85 -10.06
CA ILE A 167 67.93 50.41 -11.42
C ILE A 167 66.42 50.45 -11.57
N LEU A 168 65.66 50.02 -10.56
CA LEU A 168 64.19 50.08 -10.57
C LEU A 168 63.69 51.51 -10.64
N GLU A 169 64.30 52.43 -9.88
CA GLU A 169 64.03 53.86 -9.91
C GLU A 169 64.37 54.46 -11.29
N TYR A 170 65.55 54.16 -11.83
CA TYR A 170 65.95 54.59 -13.18
C TYR A 170 65.03 54.05 -14.29
N VAL A 171 64.62 52.77 -14.21
CA VAL A 171 63.70 52.14 -15.17
C VAL A 171 62.31 52.75 -15.07
N ASN A 172 61.81 53.01 -13.86
CA ASN A 172 60.53 53.68 -13.67
C ASN A 172 60.54 55.13 -14.17
N GLU A 173 61.65 55.84 -14.01
CA GLU A 173 61.79 57.24 -14.45
C GLU A 173 62.11 57.38 -15.94
N ASN A 174 62.83 56.44 -16.54
CA ASN A 174 63.37 56.59 -17.91
C ASN A 174 62.86 55.56 -18.93
N CYS A 175 62.41 54.37 -18.51
CA CYS A 175 61.88 53.35 -19.42
C CYS A 175 60.35 53.30 -19.47
N PHE A 176 59.64 54.02 -18.60
CA PHE A 176 58.17 54.17 -18.63
C PHE A 176 57.71 55.55 -19.14
N SER A 177 58.48 56.17 -20.06
CA SER A 177 58.05 57.40 -20.75
C SER A 177 57.30 57.16 -22.06
N GLU A 178 57.18 55.92 -22.54
CA GLU A 178 56.24 55.56 -23.59
C GLU A 178 55.05 54.82 -22.99
N ARG A 179 53.91 55.53 -22.93
CA ARG A 179 52.59 54.93 -22.80
C ARG A 179 52.46 53.85 -23.86
N VAL A 180 52.55 52.58 -23.45
CA VAL A 180 51.81 51.55 -24.15
C VAL A 180 50.37 51.79 -23.74
N ASP A 181 49.66 52.55 -24.57
CA ASP A 181 48.20 52.62 -24.54
C ASP A 181 47.69 51.18 -24.35
N SER A 182 46.86 51.00 -23.34
CA SER A 182 46.20 49.74 -23.05
C SER A 182 45.67 49.14 -24.36
N CYS A 183 46.34 48.07 -24.82
CA CYS A 183 45.68 47.07 -25.64
C CYS A 183 44.47 46.60 -24.82
N GLU A 184 43.30 47.17 -25.11
CA GLU A 184 42.03 46.60 -24.71
C GLU A 184 41.97 45.21 -25.33
N ILE A 185 42.28 44.19 -24.53
CA ILE A 185 41.80 42.84 -24.80
C ILE A 185 40.30 42.91 -24.54
N ASN A 186 39.54 43.28 -25.56
CA ASN A 186 38.10 43.02 -25.63
C ASN A 186 37.91 41.51 -25.77
N ALA A 187 38.10 40.77 -24.68
CA ALA A 187 37.50 39.45 -24.55
C ALA A 187 36.01 39.69 -24.34
N GLY A 188 35.21 39.43 -25.38
CA GLY A 188 33.76 39.45 -25.27
C GLY A 188 33.32 38.56 -24.10
N SER A 189 32.34 39.02 -23.34
CA SER A 189 31.77 38.33 -22.18
C SER A 189 31.38 36.86 -22.44
N ASP A 190 31.21 36.49 -23.71
CA ASP A 190 30.74 35.19 -24.15
C ASP A 190 31.83 34.10 -24.08
N ASP A 191 33.10 34.47 -24.24
CA ASP A 191 34.22 33.50 -24.22
C ASP A 191 34.51 32.99 -22.79
N ILE A 192 34.25 33.82 -21.77
CA ILE A 192 34.40 33.46 -20.35
C ILE A 192 33.25 32.57 -19.88
N GLU A 193 32.03 32.77 -20.39
CA GLU A 193 30.88 31.90 -20.07
C GLU A 193 31.03 30.51 -20.70
N ASN A 194 31.58 30.40 -21.92
CA ASN A 194 31.79 29.11 -22.59
C ASN A 194 32.85 28.25 -21.88
N PHE A 195 33.90 28.86 -21.33
CA PHE A 195 34.90 28.15 -20.53
C PHE A 195 34.31 27.61 -19.21
N LYS A 196 33.44 28.37 -18.53
CA LYS A 196 32.77 27.91 -17.30
C LYS A 196 31.75 26.80 -17.53
N ARG A 197 31.20 26.67 -18.74
CA ARG A 197 30.22 25.63 -19.09
C ARG A 197 30.84 24.32 -19.61
N GLY A 198 32.18 24.20 -19.62
CA GLY A 198 32.85 22.93 -19.91
C GLY A 198 32.55 22.37 -21.31
N LYS A 199 32.23 23.22 -22.27
CA LYS A 199 32.10 22.84 -23.68
C LYS A 199 33.25 23.45 -24.47
N LEU A 200 34.39 22.77 -24.39
CA LEU A 200 35.37 22.82 -25.47
C LEU A 200 35.03 21.64 -26.38
N ASN A 201 34.80 21.93 -27.66
CA ASN A 201 34.73 20.89 -28.69
C ASN A 201 36.05 20.11 -28.76
#